data_AF-A0A9C7Q6R5-F1
#
_entry.id   AF-A0A9C7Q6R5-F1
#
_cell.length_a   1.000
_cell.length_b   1.000
_cell.length_c   1.000
_cell.angle_alpha   90.00
_cell.angle_beta   90.00
_cell.angle_gamma   90.00
#
_symmetry.space_group_name_H-M   'P 1'
#
loop_
_entity.id
_entity.type
_entity.pdbx_description
1 polymer ?
#
loop_
_entity_poly.entity_id
_entity_poly.type
_entity_poly.pdbx_seq_one_letter_code
_entity_poly.pdbx_strand_id
1 'polypeptide(L)'
;MQMVFTVGEESGKDAYVLSALTKLPDNPFVALSALHFLQHDPLTTRLALQRLVQSIDPNTEKGVQDLSWLTDHHLVDLLANILADYGTNNENIACSVCAIVFDISAQPKGRSELIKFGIIPKIIDSARTFHKQRRLVYFVCGALGNLLWEKKTRDIALLKDIVSFFMESIVNNGTEERIVREGIRGLYNACYVEEIAELLLSAQSWMEKVEDVMNNLVDKDSAAHLFFQKLEQKLEALQEDNLVKKISWVSETSEQEEVASPVVEEHSRERKGFSEDKIDYSSSKFLNNSKEEWSFSQSCSTLPNCAMLSVVLGGFLLSIFAYYRWR
;
A
#
# COMPACT_ATOMS: atom_id res chain seq x y z
N MET A 1 26.41 6.17 0.29
CA MET A 1 26.55 7.43 -0.49
C MET A 1 25.84 8.52 0.31
N GLN A 2 26.58 9.40 0.99
CA GLN A 2 25.99 10.52 1.75
C GLN A 2 25.69 11.67 0.78
N MET A 3 24.43 12.12 0.73
CA MET A 3 24.04 13.31 -0.03
C MET A 3 24.43 14.57 0.76
N VAL A 4 25.31 15.40 0.16
CA VAL A 4 25.70 16.71 0.68
C VAL A 4 24.84 17.76 -0.02
N PHE A 5 24.04 18.51 0.73
CA PHE A 5 23.22 19.61 0.21
C PHE A 5 23.93 20.95 0.46
N THR A 6 24.10 21.76 -0.58
CA THR A 6 24.55 23.17 -0.48
C THR A 6 23.32 24.07 -0.36
N VAL A 7 23.30 24.95 0.65
CA VAL A 7 22.13 25.77 1.00
C VAL A 7 22.50 27.26 0.90
N GLY A 8 21.84 28.04 0.05
CA GLY A 8 22.14 29.47 -0.21
C GLY A 8 21.51 30.45 0.78
N GLU A 9 22.18 31.56 1.10
CA GLU A 9 22.10 32.42 2.31
C GLU A 9 20.74 32.83 2.94
N GLU A 10 19.57 32.68 2.31
CA GLU A 10 18.28 32.60 3.05
C GLU A 10 18.16 31.29 3.87
N SER A 11 19.14 30.40 3.67
CA SER A 11 19.36 29.07 4.22
C SER A 11 19.60 28.97 5.72
N GLY A 12 19.91 30.05 6.42
CA GLY A 12 20.34 29.94 7.82
C GLY A 12 19.27 29.32 8.73
N LYS A 13 18.00 29.69 8.52
CA LYS A 13 16.86 29.18 9.31
C LYS A 13 16.51 27.76 8.91
N ASP A 14 16.48 27.47 7.62
CA ASP A 14 16.17 26.13 7.12
C ASP A 14 17.28 25.15 7.49
N ALA A 15 18.55 25.54 7.41
CA ALA A 15 19.69 24.73 7.84
C ALA A 15 19.63 24.38 9.33
N TYR A 16 19.12 25.28 10.18
CA TYR A 16 18.93 25.00 11.60
C TYR A 16 17.78 24.01 11.84
N VAL A 17 16.62 24.21 11.20
CA VAL A 17 15.48 23.28 11.29
C VAL A 17 15.86 21.90 10.74
N LEU A 18 16.58 21.87 9.61
CA LEU A 18 17.17 20.66 9.01
C LEU A 18 18.15 19.97 9.96
N SER A 19 19.05 20.73 10.58
CA SER A 19 20.00 20.19 11.58
C SER A 19 19.27 19.67 12.82
N ALA A 20 18.19 20.32 13.25
CA ALA A 20 17.39 19.88 14.37
C ALA A 20 16.66 18.58 14.01
N LEU A 21 15.90 18.56 12.92
CA LEU A 21 15.17 17.38 12.43
C LEU A 21 16.08 16.18 12.19
N THR A 22 17.28 16.39 11.68
CA THR A 22 18.24 15.30 11.44
C THR A 22 18.82 14.70 12.73
N LYS A 23 18.81 15.46 13.83
CA LYS A 23 19.29 15.05 15.16
C LYS A 23 18.18 14.51 16.07
N LEU A 24 16.93 14.61 15.66
CA LEU A 24 15.82 14.08 16.44
C LEU A 24 15.88 12.55 16.49
N PRO A 25 15.51 11.94 17.62
CA PRO A 25 15.41 10.49 17.72
C PRO A 25 14.40 9.96 16.71
N ASP A 26 14.64 8.76 16.20
CA ASP A 26 13.70 8.05 15.31
C ASP A 26 12.46 7.63 16.12
N ASN A 27 11.58 8.60 16.30
CA ASN A 27 10.43 8.53 17.16
C ASN A 27 9.22 9.12 16.40
N PRO A 28 8.15 8.34 16.18
CA PRO A 28 7.01 8.76 15.36
C PRO A 28 6.26 9.98 15.95
N PHE A 29 6.30 10.18 17.26
CA PHE A 29 5.67 11.33 17.94
C PHE A 29 6.35 12.64 17.57
N VAL A 30 7.68 12.61 17.46
CA VAL A 30 8.47 13.78 17.08
C VAL A 30 8.21 14.13 15.61
N ALA A 31 8.14 13.12 14.74
CA ALA A 31 7.83 13.31 13.33
C ALA A 31 6.40 13.86 13.14
N LEU A 32 5.40 13.32 13.85
CA LEU A 32 4.02 13.84 13.80
C LEU A 32 3.94 15.30 14.27
N SER A 33 4.61 15.62 15.37
CA SER A 33 4.66 17.00 15.88
C SER A 33 5.29 17.93 14.84
N ALA A 34 6.40 17.53 14.23
CA ALA A 34 7.05 18.28 13.17
C ALA A 34 6.10 18.50 11.98
N LEU A 35 5.34 17.49 11.56
CA LEU A 35 4.34 17.62 10.48
C LEU A 35 3.28 18.67 10.85
N HIS A 36 2.73 18.65 12.06
CA HIS A 36 1.74 19.65 12.48
C HIS A 36 2.27 21.08 12.43
N PHE A 37 3.51 21.31 12.88
CA PHE A 37 4.08 22.65 12.93
C PHE A 37 4.60 23.15 11.57
N LEU A 38 4.98 22.23 10.67
CA LEU A 38 5.80 22.55 9.50
C LEU A 38 5.15 22.16 8.18
N GLN A 39 3.88 21.74 8.19
CA GLN A 39 3.11 21.38 6.99
C GLN A 39 3.08 22.46 5.91
N HIS A 40 3.33 23.73 6.23
CA HIS A 40 3.33 24.82 5.25
C HIS A 40 4.65 24.98 4.49
N ASP A 41 5.72 24.30 4.93
CA ASP A 41 7.01 24.29 4.23
C ASP A 41 7.23 22.93 3.53
N PRO A 42 7.37 22.89 2.19
CA PRO A 42 7.50 21.63 1.45
C PRO A 42 8.74 20.82 1.83
N LEU A 43 9.88 21.48 2.06
CA LEU A 43 11.14 20.79 2.36
C LEU A 43 11.07 20.11 3.73
N THR A 44 10.57 20.83 4.71
CA THR A 44 10.43 20.37 6.08
C THR A 44 9.35 19.29 6.18
N THR A 45 8.22 19.47 5.50
CA THR A 45 7.16 18.44 5.39
C THR A 45 7.72 17.15 4.81
N ARG A 46 8.45 17.23 3.70
CA ARG A 46 9.09 16.06 3.08
C ARG A 46 9.98 15.31 4.07
N LEU A 47 10.82 16.02 4.82
CA LEU A 47 11.76 15.38 5.75
C LEU A 47 11.08 14.77 6.96
N ALA A 48 10.07 15.43 7.50
CA ALA A 48 9.26 14.90 8.58
C ALA A 48 8.52 13.62 8.13
N LEU A 49 7.94 13.60 6.93
CA LEU A 49 7.32 12.40 6.34
C LEU A 49 8.34 11.28 6.15
N GLN A 50 9.51 11.59 5.60
CA GLN A 50 10.56 10.58 5.38
C GLN A 50 11.00 9.94 6.70
N ARG A 51 11.17 10.74 7.76
CA ARG A 51 11.49 10.23 9.09
C ARG A 51 10.37 9.39 9.68
N LEU A 52 9.12 9.82 9.51
CA LEU A 52 7.97 9.04 9.95
C LEU A 52 7.98 7.64 9.30
N VAL A 53 8.14 7.57 7.98
CA VAL A 53 8.25 6.31 7.22
C VAL A 53 9.42 5.44 7.73
N GLN A 54 10.57 6.04 8.05
CA GLN A 54 11.73 5.29 8.55
C GLN A 54 11.58 4.81 9.99
N SER A 55 10.80 5.52 10.80
CA SER A 55 10.63 5.22 12.23
C SER A 55 9.62 4.10 12.53
N ILE A 56 8.79 3.76 11.54
CA ILE A 56 7.71 2.79 11.68
C ILE A 56 8.04 1.55 10.85
N ASP A 57 8.19 0.41 11.50
CA ASP A 57 8.20 -0.88 10.81
C ASP A 57 6.84 -1.56 10.96
N PRO A 58 5.96 -1.50 9.94
CA PRO A 58 4.60 -2.02 10.02
C PRO A 58 4.54 -3.55 10.22
N ASN A 59 5.65 -4.26 10.06
CA ASN A 59 5.72 -5.71 10.24
C ASN A 59 6.04 -6.11 11.68
N THR A 60 6.34 -5.14 12.55
CA THR A 60 6.58 -5.37 13.97
C THR A 60 5.35 -5.03 14.79
N GLU A 61 5.14 -5.73 15.91
CA GLU A 61 4.05 -5.41 16.85
C GLU A 61 4.13 -3.95 17.29
N LYS A 62 5.34 -3.44 17.56
CA LYS A 62 5.57 -2.04 17.91
C LYS A 62 5.11 -1.09 16.79
N GLY A 63 5.48 -1.33 15.53
CA GLY A 63 5.08 -0.46 14.43
C GLY A 63 3.57 -0.48 14.17
N VAL A 64 2.91 -1.63 14.36
CA VAL A 64 1.43 -1.71 14.33
C VAL A 64 0.81 -0.84 15.43
N GLN A 65 1.34 -0.92 16.65
CA GLN A 65 0.90 -0.08 17.78
C GLN A 65 1.15 1.41 17.51
N ASP A 66 2.32 1.77 16.99
CA ASP A 66 2.69 3.15 16.64
C ASP A 66 1.75 3.71 15.56
N LEU A 67 1.44 2.94 14.50
CA LEU A 67 0.48 3.34 13.46
C LEU A 67 -0.95 3.50 13.98
N SER A 68 -1.39 2.61 14.87
CA SER A 68 -2.69 2.71 15.52
C SER A 68 -2.77 4.00 16.36
N TRP A 69 -1.72 4.26 17.15
CA TRP A 69 -1.61 5.50 17.93
C TRP A 69 -1.65 6.74 17.02
N LEU A 70 -0.88 6.75 15.94
CA LEU A 70 -0.86 7.87 14.99
C LEU A 70 -2.22 8.12 14.33
N THR A 71 -2.93 7.04 13.97
CA THR A 71 -4.29 7.11 13.41
C THR A 71 -5.24 7.80 14.40
N ASP A 72 -5.06 7.56 15.70
CA ASP A 72 -5.88 8.18 16.76
C ASP A 72 -5.55 9.65 17.02
N HIS A 73 -4.38 10.10 16.57
CA HIS A 73 -3.88 11.46 16.81
C HIS A 73 -3.83 12.28 15.51
N HIS A 74 -4.90 12.23 14.72
CA HIS A 74 -5.14 13.09 13.55
C HIS A 74 -4.13 12.97 12.40
N LEU A 75 -3.27 11.94 12.36
CA LEU A 75 -2.34 11.76 11.25
C LEU A 75 -3.08 11.67 9.90
N VAL A 76 -4.21 10.97 9.84
CA VAL A 76 -4.94 10.76 8.57
C VAL A 76 -5.47 12.07 7.99
N ASP A 77 -6.04 12.95 8.81
CA ASP A 77 -6.48 14.29 8.40
C ASP A 77 -5.30 15.11 7.88
N LEU A 78 -4.19 15.10 8.63
CA LEU A 78 -2.97 15.79 8.25
C LEU A 78 -2.42 15.29 6.89
N LEU A 79 -2.40 13.97 6.65
CA LEU A 79 -1.98 13.41 5.37
C LEU A 79 -2.90 13.82 4.22
N ALA A 80 -4.22 13.88 4.46
CA ALA A 80 -5.18 14.32 3.46
C ALA A 80 -4.99 15.80 3.09
N ASN A 81 -4.67 16.66 4.07
CA ASN A 81 -4.35 18.07 3.84
C ASN A 81 -3.01 18.24 3.10
N ILE A 82 -1.97 17.49 3.50
CA ILE A 82 -0.67 17.49 2.79
C ILE A 82 -0.83 17.07 1.33
N LEU A 83 -1.65 16.05 1.03
CA LEU A 83 -1.93 15.67 -0.36
C LEU A 83 -2.77 16.72 -1.10
N ALA A 84 -3.66 17.44 -0.41
CA ALA A 84 -4.39 18.55 -1.03
C ALA A 84 -3.44 19.68 -1.47
N ASP A 85 -2.47 20.00 -0.64
CA ASP A 85 -1.56 21.14 -0.87
C ASP A 85 -0.41 20.78 -1.82
N TYR A 86 0.12 19.55 -1.72
CA TYR A 86 1.36 19.16 -2.41
C TYR A 86 1.24 17.92 -3.29
N GLY A 87 0.14 17.17 -3.21
CA GLY A 87 0.00 15.84 -3.79
C GLY A 87 0.18 15.76 -5.30
N THR A 88 -0.06 16.85 -6.05
CA THR A 88 0.11 16.91 -7.50
C THR A 88 1.29 17.79 -7.93
N ASN A 89 1.95 18.47 -6.99
CA ASN A 89 2.99 19.45 -7.30
C ASN A 89 4.36 19.05 -6.75
N ASN A 90 4.42 18.06 -5.85
CA ASN A 90 5.65 17.54 -5.28
C ASN A 90 5.63 16.01 -5.18
N GLU A 91 6.27 15.38 -6.16
CA GLU A 91 6.35 13.92 -6.31
C GLU A 91 6.90 13.22 -5.05
N ASN A 92 7.89 13.80 -4.39
CA ASN A 92 8.52 13.19 -3.21
C ASN A 92 7.56 13.18 -2.02
N ILE A 93 6.84 14.29 -1.79
CA ILE A 93 5.83 14.37 -0.74
C ILE A 93 4.70 13.38 -1.03
N ALA A 94 4.17 13.36 -2.26
CA ALA A 94 3.13 12.43 -2.67
C ALA A 94 3.55 10.97 -2.42
N CYS A 95 4.77 10.59 -2.83
CA CYS A 95 5.31 9.25 -2.63
C CYS A 95 5.44 8.88 -1.15
N SER A 96 5.95 9.79 -0.30
CA SER A 96 6.05 9.54 1.15
C SER A 96 4.69 9.43 1.83
N VAL A 97 3.73 10.30 1.49
CA VAL A 97 2.38 10.20 2.05
C VAL A 97 1.71 8.90 1.61
N CYS A 98 1.77 8.55 0.33
CA CYS A 98 1.16 7.31 -0.16
C CYS A 98 1.78 6.06 0.46
N ALA A 99 3.07 6.06 0.79
CA ALA A 99 3.71 4.99 1.55
C ALA A 99 3.06 4.81 2.93
N ILE A 100 2.88 5.90 3.67
CA ILE A 100 2.24 5.88 4.99
C ILE A 100 0.77 5.45 4.87
N VAL A 101 0.06 5.95 3.85
CA VAL A 101 -1.33 5.56 3.58
C VAL A 101 -1.44 4.06 3.27
N PHE A 102 -0.49 3.50 2.52
CA PHE A 102 -0.41 2.07 2.28
C PHE A 102 -0.29 1.28 3.59
N ASP A 103 0.62 1.69 4.49
CA ASP A 103 0.81 1.02 5.78
C ASP A 103 -0.42 1.15 6.69
N ILE A 104 -1.03 2.33 6.78
CA ILE A 104 -2.24 2.57 7.58
C ILE A 104 -3.42 1.75 7.04
N SER A 105 -3.56 1.64 5.70
CA SER A 105 -4.66 0.91 5.07
C SER A 105 -4.65 -0.60 5.35
N ALA A 106 -3.52 -1.17 5.78
CA ALA A 106 -3.48 -2.56 6.21
C ALA A 106 -4.36 -2.81 7.45
N GLN A 107 -4.61 -1.78 8.27
CA GLN A 107 -5.35 -1.89 9.52
C GLN A 107 -6.84 -1.51 9.34
N PRO A 108 -7.80 -2.27 9.90
CA PRO A 108 -9.24 -1.96 9.78
C PRO A 108 -9.63 -0.54 10.20
N LYS A 109 -9.11 -0.08 11.36
CA LYS A 109 -9.33 1.27 11.86
C LYS A 109 -8.75 2.33 10.92
N GLY A 110 -7.52 2.09 10.44
CA GLY A 110 -6.84 2.95 9.49
C GLY A 110 -7.63 3.13 8.19
N ARG A 111 -8.17 2.04 7.62
CA ARG A 111 -9.02 2.13 6.42
C ARG A 111 -10.26 2.99 6.64
N SER A 112 -10.96 2.77 7.75
CA SER A 112 -12.16 3.55 8.09
C SER A 112 -11.89 5.05 8.19
N GLU A 113 -10.78 5.44 8.84
CA GLU A 113 -10.40 6.85 8.93
C GLU A 113 -9.92 7.41 7.58
N LEU A 114 -9.13 6.66 6.82
CA LEU A 114 -8.66 7.06 5.48
C LEU A 114 -9.84 7.38 4.53
N ILE A 115 -10.89 6.57 4.56
CA ILE A 115 -12.11 6.81 3.76
C ILE A 115 -12.86 8.03 4.27
N LYS A 116 -13.02 8.16 5.59
CA LYS A 116 -13.72 9.28 6.22
C LYS A 116 -13.09 10.63 5.88
N PHE A 117 -11.76 10.70 5.77
CA PHE A 117 -11.03 11.92 5.39
C PHE A 117 -10.83 12.08 3.87
N GLY A 118 -11.48 11.24 3.05
CA GLY A 118 -11.48 11.41 1.60
C GLY A 118 -10.11 11.23 0.95
N ILE A 119 -9.30 10.28 1.43
CA ILE A 119 -7.93 10.07 0.92
C ILE A 119 -7.91 9.54 -0.52
N ILE A 120 -8.93 8.76 -0.91
CA ILE A 120 -8.93 7.96 -2.14
C ILE A 120 -8.75 8.81 -3.41
N PRO A 121 -9.57 9.86 -3.65
CA PRO A 121 -9.38 10.70 -4.83
C PRO A 121 -7.99 11.35 -4.86
N LYS A 122 -7.49 11.78 -3.71
CA LYS A 122 -6.20 12.47 -3.60
C LYS A 122 -5.02 11.58 -4.02
N ILE A 123 -4.98 10.33 -3.55
CA ILE A 123 -3.90 9.41 -3.91
C ILE A 123 -3.96 8.97 -5.37
N ILE A 124 -5.17 8.85 -5.94
CA ILE A 124 -5.37 8.57 -7.37
C ILE A 124 -4.85 9.75 -8.21
N ASP A 125 -5.22 10.99 -7.86
CA ASP A 125 -4.79 12.19 -8.58
C ASP A 125 -3.28 12.37 -8.52
N SER A 126 -2.67 12.14 -7.36
CA SER A 126 -1.21 12.11 -7.19
C SER A 126 -0.55 11.09 -8.11
N ALA A 127 -1.04 9.84 -8.13
CA ALA A 127 -0.45 8.79 -8.95
C ALA A 127 -0.65 9.01 -10.45
N ARG A 128 -1.79 9.58 -10.88
CA ARG A 128 -2.01 9.96 -12.28
C ARG A 128 -1.07 11.08 -12.71
N THR A 129 -0.88 12.07 -11.84
CA THR A 129 0.06 13.18 -12.09
C THR A 129 1.49 12.68 -12.25
N PHE A 130 1.93 11.79 -11.35
CA PHE A 130 3.28 11.24 -11.33
C PHE A 130 3.32 9.77 -11.78
N HIS A 131 2.60 9.42 -12.85
CA HIS A 131 2.43 8.03 -13.31
C HIS A 131 3.73 7.29 -13.66
N LYS A 132 4.83 8.01 -13.93
CA LYS A 132 6.16 7.42 -14.17
C LYS A 132 6.88 7.04 -12.87
N GLN A 133 6.43 7.54 -11.73
CA GLN A 133 7.01 7.22 -10.43
C GLN A 133 6.46 5.88 -9.92
N ARG A 134 7.07 4.79 -10.38
CA ARG A 134 6.65 3.41 -10.11
C ARG A 134 6.41 3.12 -8.63
N ARG A 135 7.24 3.67 -7.74
CA ARG A 135 7.09 3.46 -6.29
C ARG A 135 5.80 4.07 -5.75
N LEU A 136 5.42 5.26 -6.24
CA LEU A 136 4.15 5.89 -5.88
C LEU A 136 2.98 5.06 -6.39
N VAL A 137 3.01 4.66 -7.66
CA VAL A 137 1.94 3.82 -8.26
C VAL A 137 1.77 2.52 -7.48
N TYR A 138 2.87 1.85 -7.13
CA TYR A 138 2.87 0.65 -6.28
C TYR A 138 2.14 0.89 -4.94
N PHE A 139 2.50 1.95 -4.21
CA PHE A 139 1.87 2.26 -2.93
C PHE A 139 0.38 2.58 -3.08
N VAL A 140 0.00 3.33 -4.11
CA VAL A 140 -1.41 3.64 -4.37
C VAL A 140 -2.20 2.38 -4.74
N CYS A 141 -1.67 1.51 -5.60
CA CYS A 141 -2.30 0.23 -5.91
C CYS A 141 -2.51 -0.61 -4.64
N GLY A 142 -1.47 -0.77 -3.83
CA GLY A 142 -1.55 -1.52 -2.58
C GLY A 142 -2.55 -0.91 -1.59
N ALA A 143 -2.56 0.42 -1.46
CA ALA A 143 -3.45 1.12 -0.54
C ALA A 143 -4.91 0.98 -0.97
N LEU A 144 -5.22 1.22 -2.25
CA LEU A 144 -6.57 1.04 -2.80
C LEU A 144 -7.05 -0.41 -2.65
N GLY A 145 -6.17 -1.38 -2.92
CA GLY A 145 -6.48 -2.80 -2.75
C GLY A 145 -6.85 -3.14 -1.31
N ASN A 146 -6.18 -2.55 -0.33
CA ASN A 146 -6.52 -2.70 1.08
C ASN A 146 -7.83 -1.98 1.43
N LEU A 147 -8.04 -0.75 0.93
CA LEU A 147 -9.23 0.05 1.24
C LEU A 147 -10.53 -0.60 0.75
N LEU A 148 -10.48 -1.37 -0.35
CA LEU A 148 -11.64 -2.10 -0.90
C LEU A 148 -12.26 -3.14 0.05
N TRP A 149 -11.56 -3.51 1.13
CA TRP A 149 -12.11 -4.37 2.18
C TRP A 149 -13.16 -3.66 3.06
N GLU A 150 -13.20 -2.33 3.06
CA GLU A 150 -14.21 -1.58 3.81
C GLU A 150 -15.50 -1.43 3.01
N LYS A 151 -16.65 -1.75 3.64
CA LYS A 151 -17.95 -1.59 2.98
C LYS A 151 -18.22 -0.17 2.49
N LYS A 152 -17.62 0.84 3.13
CA LYS A 152 -17.79 2.26 2.78
C LYS A 152 -17.09 2.66 1.47
N THR A 153 -16.17 1.87 0.92
CA THR A 153 -15.58 2.13 -0.41
C THR A 153 -16.48 1.70 -1.57
N ARG A 154 -17.69 1.21 -1.29
CA ARG A 154 -18.65 0.73 -2.30
C ARG A 154 -19.49 1.85 -2.93
N ASP A 155 -19.11 3.11 -2.74
CA ASP A 155 -19.65 4.19 -3.57
C ASP A 155 -19.28 3.89 -5.03
N ILE A 156 -20.29 3.75 -5.89
CA ILE A 156 -20.12 3.28 -7.28
C ILE A 156 -19.21 4.22 -8.08
N ALA A 157 -19.31 5.54 -7.87
CA ALA A 157 -18.49 6.51 -8.59
C ALA A 157 -17.02 6.38 -8.19
N LEU A 158 -16.76 6.28 -6.88
CA LEU A 158 -15.42 6.05 -6.35
C LEU A 158 -14.83 4.72 -6.85
N LEU A 159 -15.65 3.68 -6.86
CA LEU A 159 -15.26 2.34 -7.26
C LEU A 159 -14.88 2.26 -8.74
N LYS A 160 -15.61 2.97 -9.60
CA LYS A 160 -15.28 3.12 -11.02
C LYS A 160 -13.90 3.77 -11.21
N ASP A 161 -13.61 4.82 -10.46
CA ASP A 161 -12.30 5.48 -10.53
C ASP A 161 -11.16 4.58 -10.03
N ILE A 162 -11.38 3.82 -8.96
CA ILE A 162 -10.42 2.84 -8.44
C ILE A 162 -10.14 1.75 -9.49
N VAL A 163 -11.18 1.17 -10.09
CA VAL A 163 -11.03 0.12 -11.12
C VAL A 163 -10.31 0.66 -12.34
N SER A 164 -10.68 1.86 -12.83
CA SER A 164 -9.99 2.53 -13.94
C SER A 164 -8.50 2.70 -13.62
N PHE A 165 -8.18 3.18 -12.43
CA PHE A 165 -6.80 3.39 -11.99
C PHE A 165 -6.01 2.07 -11.96
N PHE A 166 -6.59 0.97 -11.47
CA PHE A 166 -5.90 -0.33 -11.49
C PHE A 166 -5.61 -0.81 -12.91
N MET A 167 -6.61 -0.74 -13.80
CA MET A 167 -6.46 -1.16 -15.20
C MET A 167 -5.38 -0.33 -15.91
N GLU A 168 -5.42 0.99 -15.76
CA GLU A 168 -4.40 1.90 -16.29
C GLU A 168 -3.01 1.57 -15.73
N SER A 169 -2.91 1.32 -14.42
CA SER A 169 -1.64 1.05 -13.75
C SER A 169 -1.02 -0.27 -14.19
N ILE A 170 -1.83 -1.33 -14.33
CA ILE A 170 -1.38 -2.64 -14.81
C ILE A 170 -0.84 -2.53 -16.24
N VAL A 171 -1.60 -1.93 -17.15
CA VAL A 171 -1.22 -1.82 -18.57
C VAL A 171 0.03 -0.95 -18.73
N ASN A 172 0.07 0.21 -18.06
CA ASN A 172 1.20 1.13 -18.18
C ASN A 172 2.48 0.63 -17.51
N ASN A 173 2.37 -0.31 -16.56
CA ASN A 173 3.49 -0.87 -15.81
C ASN A 173 3.60 -2.39 -15.95
N GLY A 174 3.22 -2.95 -17.11
CA GLY A 174 3.13 -4.40 -17.30
C GLY A 174 4.43 -5.19 -17.05
N THR A 175 5.59 -4.53 -17.09
CA THR A 175 6.89 -5.13 -16.76
C THR A 175 7.26 -5.07 -15.28
N GLU A 176 6.51 -4.31 -14.47
CA GLU A 176 6.77 -4.12 -13.04
C GLU A 176 5.87 -5.05 -12.23
N GLU A 177 6.36 -6.28 -12.01
CA GLU A 177 5.63 -7.37 -11.36
C GLU A 177 4.93 -6.92 -10.06
N ARG A 178 5.59 -6.11 -9.22
CA ARG A 178 5.02 -5.62 -7.96
C ARG A 178 3.77 -4.76 -8.17
N ILE A 179 3.77 -3.87 -9.18
CA ILE A 179 2.63 -3.01 -9.48
C ILE A 179 1.50 -3.84 -10.07
N VAL A 180 1.83 -4.71 -11.02
CA VAL A 180 0.86 -5.60 -11.66
C VAL A 180 0.16 -6.48 -10.63
N ARG A 181 0.94 -7.12 -9.73
CA ARG A 181 0.42 -7.96 -8.65
C ARG A 181 -0.51 -7.20 -7.70
N GLU A 182 -0.13 -6.00 -7.25
CA GLU A 182 -1.00 -5.19 -6.38
C GLU A 182 -2.25 -4.68 -7.11
N GLY A 183 -2.12 -4.31 -8.39
CA GLY A 183 -3.25 -3.93 -9.23
C GLY A 183 -4.26 -5.06 -9.38
N ILE A 184 -3.79 -6.27 -9.69
CA ILE A 184 -4.66 -7.44 -9.85
C ILE A 184 -5.28 -7.85 -8.52
N ARG A 185 -4.51 -7.83 -7.41
CA ARG A 185 -5.07 -8.02 -6.05
C ARG A 185 -6.18 -7.00 -5.77
N GLY A 186 -5.97 -5.76 -6.17
CA GLY A 186 -6.97 -4.70 -6.09
C GLY A 186 -8.24 -5.01 -6.87
N LEU A 187 -8.11 -5.40 -8.15
CA LEU A 187 -9.23 -5.81 -9.00
C LEU A 187 -9.99 -7.02 -8.42
N TYR A 188 -9.27 -8.01 -7.89
CA TYR A 188 -9.86 -9.16 -7.20
C TYR A 188 -10.70 -8.73 -5.99
N ASN A 189 -10.17 -7.83 -5.15
CA ASN A 189 -10.92 -7.31 -4.01
C ASN A 189 -12.16 -6.52 -4.48
N ALA A 190 -12.03 -5.80 -5.59
CA ALA A 190 -13.11 -5.05 -6.22
C ALA A 190 -14.22 -5.99 -6.70
N CYS A 191 -13.89 -7.17 -7.24
CA CYS A 191 -14.86 -8.18 -7.64
C CYS A 191 -15.80 -8.64 -6.51
N TYR A 192 -15.52 -8.39 -5.22
CA TYR A 192 -16.48 -8.70 -4.16
C TYR A 192 -17.65 -7.71 -4.07
N VAL A 193 -17.65 -6.64 -4.85
CA VAL A 193 -18.76 -5.70 -5.00
C VAL A 193 -19.65 -6.18 -6.16
N GLU A 194 -20.97 -6.23 -5.96
CA GLU A 194 -21.90 -6.78 -6.97
C GLU A 194 -21.96 -5.88 -8.20
N GLU A 195 -21.97 -4.57 -7.95
CA GLU A 195 -22.06 -3.49 -8.93
C GLU A 195 -20.82 -3.37 -9.84
N ILE A 196 -19.74 -4.09 -9.53
CA ILE A 196 -18.51 -4.08 -10.34
C ILE A 196 -18.60 -4.92 -11.61
N ALA A 197 -19.50 -5.90 -11.65
CA ALA A 197 -19.59 -6.77 -12.82
C ALA A 197 -19.89 -5.94 -14.07
N GLU A 198 -20.92 -5.09 -14.04
CA GLU A 198 -21.27 -4.19 -15.15
C GLU A 198 -20.11 -3.27 -15.58
N LEU A 199 -19.32 -2.79 -14.62
CA LEU A 199 -18.14 -1.98 -14.91
C LEU A 199 -17.06 -2.78 -15.66
N LEU A 200 -16.78 -4.00 -15.22
CA LEU A 200 -15.79 -4.89 -15.86
C LEU A 200 -16.26 -5.34 -17.26
N LEU A 201 -17.55 -5.57 -17.43
CA LEU A 201 -18.17 -5.88 -18.73
C LEU A 201 -17.92 -4.78 -19.76
N SER A 202 -18.11 -3.52 -19.36
CA SER A 202 -17.82 -2.37 -20.21
C SER A 202 -16.32 -2.20 -20.54
N ALA A 203 -15.45 -2.87 -19.78
CA ALA A 203 -14.00 -2.79 -19.90
C ALA A 203 -13.39 -3.97 -20.70
N GLN A 204 -14.16 -4.66 -21.54
CA GLN A 204 -13.70 -5.86 -22.27
C GLN A 204 -12.37 -5.65 -23.03
N SER A 205 -12.15 -4.51 -23.66
CA SER A 205 -10.89 -4.21 -24.37
C SER A 205 -9.67 -4.09 -23.45
N TRP A 206 -9.89 -3.81 -22.16
CA TRP A 206 -8.83 -3.76 -21.16
C TRP A 206 -8.49 -5.15 -20.63
N MET A 207 -9.49 -6.03 -20.51
CA MET A 207 -9.28 -7.41 -20.08
C MET A 207 -8.29 -8.14 -20.99
N GLU A 208 -8.38 -7.94 -22.31
CA GLU A 208 -7.42 -8.51 -23.28
C GLU A 208 -5.99 -8.01 -23.04
N LYS A 209 -5.82 -6.74 -22.66
CA LYS A 209 -4.49 -6.17 -22.36
C LYS A 209 -3.94 -6.66 -21.03
N VAL A 210 -4.80 -6.80 -20.01
CA VAL A 210 -4.41 -7.35 -18.71
C VAL A 210 -4.00 -8.82 -18.86
N GLU A 211 -4.75 -9.58 -19.65
CA GLU A 211 -4.43 -10.97 -20.00
C GLU A 211 -3.07 -11.08 -20.69
N ASP A 212 -2.78 -10.23 -21.69
CA ASP A 212 -1.48 -10.18 -22.35
C ASP A 212 -0.34 -9.86 -21.36
N VAL A 213 -0.52 -8.85 -20.49
CA VAL A 213 0.45 -8.53 -19.44
C VAL A 213 0.70 -9.72 -18.52
N MET A 214 -0.37 -10.44 -18.14
CA MET A 214 -0.28 -11.58 -17.23
C MET A 214 0.37 -12.81 -17.85
N ASN A 215 0.09 -13.11 -19.11
CA ASN A 215 0.72 -14.22 -19.83
C ASN A 215 2.25 -14.06 -19.96
N ASN A 216 2.72 -12.82 -19.86
CA ASN A 216 4.14 -12.48 -19.86
C ASN A 216 4.78 -12.51 -18.45
N LEU A 217 4.02 -12.71 -17.37
CA LEU A 217 4.57 -12.88 -16.03
C LEU A 217 5.13 -14.29 -15.86
N VAL A 218 6.32 -14.38 -15.25
CA VAL A 218 7.06 -15.64 -15.06
C VAL A 218 6.39 -16.56 -14.02
N ASP A 219 5.59 -16.00 -13.11
CA ASP A 219 4.94 -16.72 -12.01
C ASP A 219 3.44 -16.93 -12.27
N LYS A 220 3.10 -18.10 -12.83
CA LYS A 220 1.74 -18.51 -13.17
C LYS A 220 0.90 -18.95 -11.97
N ASP A 221 1.52 -19.24 -10.82
CA ASP A 221 0.83 -19.66 -9.58
C ASP A 221 0.28 -18.48 -8.76
N SER A 222 0.25 -17.28 -9.36
CA SER A 222 0.04 -16.03 -8.67
C SER A 222 -1.45 -15.67 -8.49
N ALA A 223 -1.71 -14.68 -7.62
CA ALA A 223 -3.01 -14.04 -7.38
C ALA A 223 -3.78 -13.63 -8.65
N ALA A 224 -3.08 -13.60 -9.78
CA ALA A 224 -3.58 -13.33 -11.10
C ALA A 224 -4.51 -14.45 -11.63
N HIS A 225 -4.15 -15.72 -11.42
CA HIS A 225 -5.02 -16.85 -11.79
C HIS A 225 -6.31 -16.86 -10.95
N LEU A 226 -6.18 -16.60 -9.63
CA LEU A 226 -7.32 -16.47 -8.72
C LEU A 226 -8.26 -15.32 -9.11
N PHE A 227 -7.72 -14.23 -9.66
CA PHE A 227 -8.51 -13.12 -10.19
C PHE A 227 -9.39 -13.55 -11.36
N PHE A 228 -8.79 -14.17 -12.40
CA PHE A 228 -9.54 -14.61 -13.57
C PHE A 228 -10.57 -15.68 -13.23
N GLN A 229 -10.20 -16.68 -12.44
CA GLN A 229 -11.13 -17.71 -11.99
C GLN A 229 -12.33 -17.10 -11.25
N LYS A 230 -12.09 -16.10 -10.39
CA LYS A 230 -13.18 -15.44 -9.66
C LYS A 230 -14.04 -14.57 -10.56
N LEU A 231 -13.42 -13.92 -11.54
CA LEU A 231 -14.13 -13.12 -12.54
C LEU A 231 -15.02 -14.00 -13.42
N GLU A 232 -14.52 -15.14 -13.90
CA GLU A 232 -15.30 -16.15 -14.63
C GLU A 232 -16.52 -16.59 -13.83
N GLN A 233 -16.33 -17.03 -12.59
CA GLN A 233 -17.43 -17.44 -11.71
C GLN A 233 -18.52 -16.36 -11.58
N LYS A 234 -18.11 -15.09 -11.53
CA LYS A 234 -19.06 -13.97 -11.46
C LYS A 234 -19.79 -13.73 -12.78
N LEU A 235 -19.10 -13.86 -13.91
CA LEU A 235 -19.70 -13.71 -15.23
C LEU A 235 -20.66 -14.85 -15.54
N GLU A 236 -20.33 -16.08 -15.14
CA GLU A 236 -21.21 -17.25 -15.20
C GLU A 236 -22.49 -17.04 -14.39
N ALA A 237 -22.37 -16.53 -13.17
CA ALA A 237 -23.51 -16.24 -12.31
C ALA A 237 -24.47 -15.19 -12.91
N LEU A 238 -23.96 -14.31 -13.78
CA LEU A 238 -24.74 -13.30 -14.48
C LEU A 238 -25.34 -13.78 -15.82
N GLN A 239 -25.14 -15.06 -16.18
CA GLN A 239 -25.60 -15.66 -17.44
C GLN A 239 -25.04 -14.97 -18.70
N GLU A 240 -23.83 -14.41 -18.61
CA GLU A 240 -23.16 -13.79 -19.76
C GLU A 240 -22.29 -14.78 -20.54
N ASP A 241 -22.94 -15.67 -21.29
CA ASP A 241 -22.33 -16.79 -22.03
C ASP A 241 -21.19 -16.40 -22.99
N ASN A 242 -21.15 -15.15 -23.47
CA ASN A 242 -20.15 -14.69 -24.44
C ASN A 242 -18.79 -14.35 -23.81
N LEU A 243 -18.74 -14.01 -22.51
CA LEU A 243 -17.49 -13.64 -21.85
C LEU A 243 -16.85 -14.81 -21.12
N VAL A 244 -17.68 -15.68 -20.54
CA VAL A 244 -17.22 -16.92 -19.91
C VAL A 244 -16.40 -17.77 -20.89
N LYS A 245 -16.89 -17.94 -22.12
CA LYS A 245 -16.19 -18.68 -23.18
C LYS A 245 -14.83 -18.09 -23.59
N LYS A 246 -14.61 -16.81 -23.33
CA LYS A 246 -13.38 -16.11 -23.72
C LYS A 246 -12.30 -16.25 -22.65
N ILE A 247 -12.70 -16.29 -21.38
CA ILE A 247 -11.75 -16.42 -20.26
C ILE A 247 -11.41 -17.90 -19.99
N SER A 248 -12.33 -18.84 -20.27
CA SER A 248 -12.18 -20.28 -19.96
C SER A 248 -10.93 -20.97 -20.54
N TRP A 249 -10.24 -20.33 -21.48
CA TRP A 249 -8.96 -20.80 -22.04
C TRP A 249 -7.78 -20.68 -21.06
N VAL A 250 -7.89 -19.82 -20.03
CA VAL A 250 -6.84 -19.67 -19.01
C VAL A 250 -6.69 -20.93 -18.15
N SER A 251 -7.77 -21.69 -17.96
CA SER A 251 -7.76 -22.95 -17.19
C SER A 251 -7.22 -24.16 -17.97
N GLU A 252 -7.34 -24.18 -19.30
CA GLU A 252 -6.91 -25.34 -20.12
C GLU A 252 -5.38 -25.41 -20.29
N THR A 253 -4.66 -24.30 -20.08
CA THR A 253 -3.20 -24.25 -20.29
C THR A 253 -2.36 -24.82 -19.13
N SER A 254 -2.95 -25.10 -17.95
CA SER A 254 -2.22 -25.76 -16.85
C SER A 254 -2.28 -27.29 -16.87
N GLU A 255 -3.15 -27.90 -17.70
CA GLU A 255 -3.31 -29.36 -17.74
C GLU A 255 -2.54 -30.04 -18.88
N GLN A 256 -1.87 -29.30 -19.77
CA GLN A 256 -1.17 -29.88 -20.94
C GLN A 256 0.35 -30.07 -20.81
N GLU A 257 0.93 -29.91 -19.62
CA GLU A 257 2.34 -30.21 -19.37
C GLU A 257 2.54 -31.49 -18.53
N GLU A 258 1.71 -32.52 -18.75
CA GLU A 258 2.01 -33.89 -18.30
C GLU A 258 2.65 -34.67 -19.46
N VAL A 259 3.94 -34.42 -19.67
CA VAL A 259 4.78 -35.21 -20.59
C VAL A 259 4.98 -36.60 -19.99
N ALA A 260 4.46 -37.58 -20.71
CA ALA A 260 4.68 -39.02 -20.62
C ALA A 260 5.96 -39.45 -19.86
N SER A 261 5.77 -40.19 -18.77
CA SER A 261 6.76 -41.17 -18.29
C SER A 261 6.22 -42.59 -18.39
N PRO A 262 7.06 -43.58 -18.74
CA PRO A 262 6.61 -44.92 -19.01
C PRO A 262 6.34 -45.71 -17.73
N VAL A 263 5.27 -46.48 -17.83
CA VAL A 263 4.86 -47.65 -17.06
C VAL A 263 6.00 -48.37 -16.33
N VAL A 264 5.91 -48.45 -15.00
CA VAL A 264 6.44 -49.57 -14.19
C VAL A 264 5.38 -49.96 -13.16
N GLU A 265 5.06 -51.25 -13.16
CA GLU A 265 4.00 -51.92 -12.40
C GLU A 265 4.17 -51.93 -10.87
N GLU A 266 3.00 -51.97 -10.22
CA GLU A 266 2.62 -52.61 -8.96
C GLU A 266 3.52 -52.49 -7.72
N HIS A 267 2.96 -51.93 -6.64
CA HIS A 267 2.70 -52.70 -5.41
C HIS A 267 1.66 -52.03 -4.50
N SER A 268 0.86 -52.89 -3.88
CA SER A 268 -0.34 -52.65 -3.09
C SER A 268 -0.06 -52.21 -1.64
N ARG A 269 -0.91 -51.34 -1.05
CA ARG A 269 -1.35 -51.45 0.36
C ARG A 269 -2.44 -50.45 0.80
N GLU A 270 -3.54 -51.06 1.27
CA GLU A 270 -4.35 -50.76 2.47
C GLU A 270 -4.93 -49.36 2.73
N ARG A 271 -6.26 -49.29 2.58
CA ARG A 271 -7.20 -48.33 3.17
C ARG A 271 -7.11 -48.32 4.71
N LYS A 272 -7.08 -47.12 5.32
CA LYS A 272 -7.74 -46.83 6.60
C LYS A 272 -8.23 -45.39 6.69
N GLY A 273 -9.54 -45.26 6.93
CA GLY A 273 -10.21 -44.30 7.82
C GLY A 273 -9.94 -42.80 7.67
N PHE A 274 -10.89 -42.08 7.05
CA PHE A 274 -11.08 -40.64 7.25
C PHE A 274 -12.04 -40.41 8.42
N SER A 275 -11.61 -39.67 9.44
CA SER A 275 -12.50 -39.00 10.40
C SER A 275 -12.52 -37.51 10.08
N GLU A 276 -13.72 -36.94 10.04
CA GLU A 276 -13.98 -35.51 9.94
C GLU A 276 -13.41 -34.79 11.17
N ASP A 277 -12.63 -33.74 10.94
CA ASP A 277 -12.38 -32.74 11.96
C ASP A 277 -12.38 -31.31 11.38
N LYS A 278 -12.84 -30.41 12.24
CA LYS A 278 -13.28 -29.03 12.00
C LYS A 278 -12.23 -28.13 11.34
N ILE A 279 -12.68 -27.33 10.38
CA ILE A 279 -11.92 -26.20 9.82
C ILE A 279 -12.14 -24.98 10.71
N ASP A 280 -11.09 -24.56 11.40
CA ASP A 280 -11.00 -23.31 12.16
C ASP A 280 -10.45 -22.21 11.24
N TYR A 281 -11.19 -21.11 11.08
CA TYR A 281 -10.76 -19.95 10.29
C TYR A 281 -9.82 -19.05 11.12
N SER A 282 -8.51 -19.26 10.98
CA SER A 282 -7.49 -18.31 11.42
C SER A 282 -6.63 -17.86 10.23
N SER A 283 -7.04 -16.74 9.61
CA SER A 283 -6.28 -16.07 8.56
C SER A 283 -5.37 -14.98 9.14
N SER A 284 -4.12 -15.32 9.44
CA SER A 284 -3.01 -14.34 9.56
C SER A 284 -1.66 -14.98 9.23
N LYS A 285 -1.53 -15.61 8.06
CA LYS A 285 -0.25 -16.12 7.54
C LYS A 285 -0.15 -15.93 6.02
N PHE A 286 -0.16 -14.69 5.56
CA PHE A 286 0.29 -14.35 4.21
C PHE A 286 0.96 -12.98 4.24
N LEU A 287 2.15 -12.92 4.85
CA LEU A 287 3.15 -11.87 4.66
C LEU A 287 4.45 -12.42 5.26
N ASN A 288 5.12 -13.30 4.54
CA ASN A 288 6.52 -13.65 4.79
C ASN A 288 7.05 -14.38 3.57
N ASN A 289 7.65 -13.64 2.64
CA ASN A 289 8.74 -14.08 1.76
C ASN A 289 9.25 -12.90 0.92
N SER A 290 10.24 -12.19 1.46
CA SER A 290 11.39 -11.59 0.74
C SER A 290 12.20 -10.76 1.74
N LYS A 291 13.06 -11.44 2.50
CA LYS A 291 13.99 -10.80 3.43
C LYS A 291 15.28 -10.51 2.66
N GLU A 292 15.42 -9.30 2.09
CA GLU A 292 16.73 -8.77 1.75
C GLU A 292 17.29 -8.04 2.97
N GLU A 293 18.37 -8.58 3.53
CA GLU A 293 19.00 -8.12 4.76
C GLU A 293 19.67 -6.75 4.58
N TRP A 294 19.18 -5.74 5.30
CA TRP A 294 19.95 -4.54 5.61
C TRP A 294 20.44 -4.68 7.05
N SER A 295 21.67 -5.15 7.23
CA SER A 295 22.26 -5.33 8.56
C SER A 295 22.82 -3.99 9.07
N PHE A 296 22.17 -3.43 10.09
CA PHE A 296 22.77 -2.44 10.99
C PHE A 296 22.82 -3.04 12.39
N SER A 297 24.04 -3.26 12.89
CA SER A 297 24.24 -3.66 14.28
C SER A 297 24.19 -2.43 15.16
N GLN A 298 23.30 -2.41 16.15
CA GLN A 298 23.46 -1.58 17.33
C GLN A 298 22.84 -2.26 18.54
N SER A 299 23.73 -2.59 19.47
CA SER A 299 23.42 -2.92 20.85
C SER A 299 22.85 -1.68 21.55
N CYS A 300 21.74 -1.82 22.27
CA CYS A 300 21.38 -0.83 23.27
C CYS A 300 20.68 -1.45 24.48
N SER A 301 21.28 -1.17 25.63
CA SER A 301 20.84 -1.49 26.97
C SER A 301 19.72 -0.56 27.44
N THR A 302 18.96 -1.08 28.41
CA THR A 302 17.78 -0.54 29.09
C THR A 302 17.95 0.86 29.72
N LEU A 303 16.97 1.75 29.52
CA LEU A 303 16.61 2.88 30.42
C LEU A 303 15.29 3.58 29.98
N PRO A 304 14.19 3.56 30.77
CA PRO A 304 12.90 4.11 30.34
C PRO A 304 12.57 5.55 30.78
N ASN A 305 13.38 6.21 31.63
CA ASN A 305 12.95 7.48 32.25
C ASN A 305 13.42 8.78 31.54
N CYS A 306 14.37 8.71 30.59
CA CYS A 306 14.87 9.91 29.90
C CYS A 306 14.01 10.32 28.69
N ALA A 307 13.24 9.39 28.10
CA ALA A 307 12.48 9.63 26.88
C ALA A 307 11.26 10.55 27.11
N MET A 308 10.62 10.50 28.28
CA MET A 308 9.51 11.43 28.58
C MET A 308 10.00 12.87 28.79
N LEU A 309 11.18 13.04 29.41
CA LEU A 309 11.73 14.38 29.65
C LEU A 309 12.12 15.08 28.33
N SER A 310 12.64 14.32 27.36
CA SER A 310 13.01 14.87 26.04
C SER A 310 11.80 15.26 25.19
N VAL A 311 10.68 14.54 25.30
CA VAL A 311 9.43 14.89 24.60
C VAL A 311 8.81 16.17 25.17
N VAL A 312 8.77 16.31 26.50
CA VAL A 312 8.22 17.52 27.15
C VAL A 312 9.09 18.75 26.85
N LEU A 313 10.42 18.61 26.93
CA LEU A 313 11.35 19.69 26.58
C LEU A 313 11.30 20.02 25.09
N GLY A 314 11.18 19.03 24.21
CA GLY A 314 11.04 19.22 22.77
C GLY A 314 9.77 19.98 22.40
N GLY A 315 8.62 19.61 22.96
CA GLY A 315 7.36 20.32 22.75
C GLY A 315 7.36 21.75 23.30
N PHE A 316 8.01 21.97 24.45
CA PHE A 316 8.13 23.30 25.05
C PHE A 316 9.01 24.24 24.22
N LEU A 317 10.14 23.73 23.69
CA LEU A 317 11.02 24.49 22.82
C LEU A 317 10.37 24.83 21.47
N LEU A 318 9.59 23.90 20.89
CA LEU A 318 8.82 24.16 19.67
C LEU A 318 7.72 25.22 19.90
N SER A 319 7.08 25.21 21.06
CA SER A 319 6.05 26.20 21.43
C SER A 319 6.63 27.60 21.62
N ILE A 320 7.80 27.72 22.26
CA ILE A 320 8.54 28.98 22.37
C ILE A 320 8.96 29.48 20.98
N PHE A 321 9.44 28.59 20.12
CA PHE A 321 9.85 28.94 18.76
C PHE A 321 8.68 29.45 17.92
N ALA A 322 7.51 28.82 18.02
CA ALA A 322 6.29 29.28 17.36
C ALA A 322 5.84 30.67 17.87
N TYR A 323 5.93 30.91 19.17
CA TYR A 323 5.62 32.21 19.78
C TYR A 323 6.53 33.35 19.27
N TYR A 324 7.84 33.10 19.12
CA TYR A 324 8.78 34.08 18.58
C TYR A 324 8.67 34.27 17.06
N ARG A 325 8.13 33.30 16.32
CA ARG A 325 7.90 33.43 14.88
C ARG A 325 6.68 34.29 14.54
N TRP A 326 5.70 34.38 15.45
CA TRP A 326 4.48 35.17 15.25
C TRP A 326 4.66 36.66 15.59
N ARG A 327 5.70 37.01 16.33
CA ARG A 327 6.04 38.40 16.71
C ARG A 327 7.06 38.99 15.75
#